data_AF-A0A0C3GGQ3-F1
#
_entry.id   AF-A0A0C3GGQ3-F1
#
_cell.length_a   1.000
_cell.length_b   1.000
_cell.length_c   1.000
_cell.angle_alpha   90.00
_cell.angle_beta   90.00
_cell.angle_gamma   90.00
#
_symmetry.space_group_name_H-M   'P 1'
#
loop_
_entity.id
_entity.type
_entity.pdbx_description
1 polymer ?
#
loop_
_entity_poly.entity_id
_entity_poly.type
_entity_poly.pdbx_seq_one_letter_code
_entity_poly.pdbx_strand_id
1 'polypeptide(L)'
;MGFTGLARWINAPTTGLELITENIVRNHHGQFRGKWQLNVRSFRSTLGASPGTQVQSERSMCALSMNENVFVLLEDPSAPTRADVLAMAPPDLAPSQIPGPTHYRTTFLTLKPPGALEQLLAQLRARWVPVRQTASSTSQRGQAMGQLNIDGNIFAIGNDWLVRVGNVILAGGAVKGMLLEAEYLPLPVLHSQTSDGTSELLSNLLTSVLPNIRDAKTVAVTISDSQWEEVLWDREEEERGEKTKRIEEEVFDDIYVSNEQVRDVPVKGDWVGVDRDRRSAFLIIGALKSEGIL
;
A
#
# COMPACT_ATOMS: atom_id res chain seq x y z
N MET A 1 -8.56 12.29 7.41
CA MET A 1 -8.19 10.87 7.31
C MET A 1 -9.34 10.10 6.68
N GLY A 2 -9.14 9.59 5.46
CA GLY A 2 -10.04 8.63 4.84
C GLY A 2 -9.82 7.23 5.40
N PHE A 3 -10.89 6.47 5.56
CA PHE A 3 -10.85 5.17 6.22
C PHE A 3 -11.09 4.04 5.21
N THR A 4 -10.06 3.23 4.98
CA THR A 4 -10.06 2.12 4.02
C THR A 4 -9.77 0.81 4.73
N GLY A 5 -10.47 -0.25 4.34
CA GLY A 5 -10.32 -1.57 4.92
C GLY A 5 -10.27 -2.61 3.82
N LEU A 6 -9.41 -3.58 4.02
CA LEU A 6 -9.14 -4.63 3.06
C LEU A 6 -9.50 -5.98 3.68
N ALA A 7 -10.22 -6.81 2.94
CA ALA A 7 -10.49 -8.19 3.27
C ALA A 7 -9.95 -9.11 2.17
N ARG A 8 -9.39 -10.23 2.60
CA ARG A 8 -8.83 -11.27 1.75
C ARG A 8 -9.71 -12.51 1.86
N TRP A 9 -10.29 -12.96 0.76
CA TRP A 9 -11.02 -14.23 0.69
C TRP A 9 -10.15 -15.29 0.01
N ILE A 10 -9.46 -16.08 0.83
CA ILE A 10 -8.33 -16.93 0.40
C ILE A 10 -8.79 -18.06 -0.52
N ASN A 11 -9.89 -18.72 -0.17
CA ASN A 11 -10.45 -19.86 -0.91
C ASN A 11 -11.69 -19.48 -1.73
N ALA A 12 -11.74 -18.25 -2.25
CA ALA A 12 -12.85 -17.83 -3.09
C ALA A 12 -12.96 -18.75 -4.34
N PRO A 13 -14.17 -19.19 -4.70
CA PRO A 13 -14.39 -19.95 -5.93
C PRO A 13 -14.14 -19.06 -7.15
N THR A 14 -13.99 -19.67 -8.33
CA THR A 14 -13.84 -18.93 -9.60
C THR A 14 -15.06 -18.04 -9.91
N THR A 15 -16.23 -18.40 -9.40
CA THR A 15 -17.47 -17.62 -9.48
C THR A 15 -17.61 -16.58 -8.35
N GLY A 16 -16.62 -16.43 -7.47
CA GLY A 16 -16.70 -15.56 -6.29
C GLY A 16 -16.98 -14.10 -6.64
N LEU A 17 -16.42 -13.61 -7.76
CA LEU A 17 -16.66 -12.24 -8.24
C LEU A 17 -18.12 -12.02 -8.66
N GLU A 18 -18.75 -13.02 -9.29
CA GLU A 18 -20.16 -12.96 -9.68
C GLU A 18 -21.06 -12.96 -8.44
N LEU A 19 -20.78 -13.83 -7.47
CA LEU A 19 -21.52 -13.93 -6.22
C LEU A 19 -21.48 -12.61 -5.41
N ILE A 20 -20.30 -12.01 -5.28
CA ILE A 20 -20.16 -10.72 -4.58
C ILE A 20 -20.84 -9.60 -5.37
N THR A 21 -20.68 -9.58 -6.70
CA THR A 21 -21.35 -8.59 -7.56
C THR A 21 -22.86 -8.65 -7.40
N GLU A 22 -23.44 -9.84 -7.44
CA GLU A 22 -24.87 -10.05 -7.25
C GLU A 22 -25.33 -9.60 -5.86
N ASN A 23 -24.57 -9.94 -4.80
CA ASN A 23 -24.87 -9.52 -3.44
C ASN A 23 -24.83 -7.99 -3.29
N ILE A 24 -23.79 -7.33 -3.81
CA ILE A 24 -23.66 -5.87 -3.77
C ILE A 24 -24.83 -5.20 -4.50
N VAL A 25 -25.15 -5.65 -5.71
CA VAL A 25 -26.19 -5.02 -6.53
C VAL A 25 -27.59 -5.25 -5.95
N ARG A 26 -27.89 -6.48 -5.52
CA ARG A 26 -29.25 -6.85 -5.08
C ARG A 26 -29.55 -6.46 -3.64
N ASN A 27 -28.61 -6.73 -2.72
CA ASN A 27 -28.87 -6.58 -1.28
C ASN A 27 -28.37 -5.24 -0.74
N HIS A 28 -27.33 -4.67 -1.35
CA HIS A 28 -26.76 -3.38 -0.93
C HIS A 28 -27.09 -2.23 -1.89
N HIS A 29 -27.90 -2.47 -2.91
CA HIS A 29 -28.24 -1.48 -3.94
C HIS A 29 -27.02 -0.80 -4.58
N GLY A 30 -25.92 -1.55 -4.71
CA GLY A 30 -24.67 -1.03 -5.24
C GLY A 30 -24.75 -0.75 -6.74
N GLN A 31 -24.14 0.34 -7.16
CA GLN A 31 -24.04 0.78 -8.55
C GLN A 31 -22.65 0.48 -9.10
N PHE A 32 -22.56 -0.22 -10.23
CA PHE A 32 -21.30 -0.48 -10.90
C PHE A 32 -20.67 0.84 -11.39
N ARG A 33 -19.39 1.05 -11.10
CA ARG A 33 -18.63 2.26 -11.46
C ARG A 33 -17.54 2.01 -12.49
N GLY A 34 -16.99 0.80 -12.55
CA GLY A 34 -15.92 0.48 -13.49
C GLY A 34 -15.13 -0.76 -13.13
N LYS A 35 -14.06 -1.00 -13.87
CA LYS A 35 -13.13 -2.10 -13.63
C LYS A 35 -12.06 -1.70 -12.61
N TRP A 36 -11.66 -2.65 -11.79
CA TRP A 36 -10.53 -2.53 -10.88
C TRP A 36 -9.41 -3.44 -11.35
N GLN A 37 -8.33 -2.85 -11.85
CA GLN A 37 -7.23 -3.59 -12.44
C GLN A 37 -5.90 -3.14 -11.85
N LEU A 38 -5.18 -4.07 -11.25
CA LEU A 38 -3.87 -3.84 -10.65
C LEU A 38 -2.86 -4.84 -11.19
N ASN A 39 -1.61 -4.41 -11.29
CA ASN A 39 -0.48 -5.26 -11.65
C ASN A 39 0.54 -5.20 -10.52
N VAL A 40 0.94 -6.35 -9.99
CA VAL A 40 1.93 -6.43 -8.91
C VAL A 40 3.12 -7.23 -9.39
N ARG A 41 4.33 -6.73 -9.16
CA ARG A 41 5.60 -7.35 -9.56
C ARG A 41 6.55 -7.43 -8.37
N SER A 42 7.13 -8.60 -8.15
CA SER A 42 8.18 -8.82 -7.15
C SER A 42 9.56 -8.86 -7.80
N PHE A 43 10.53 -8.21 -7.15
CA PHE A 43 11.93 -8.17 -7.53
C PHE A 43 12.81 -8.50 -6.32
N ARG A 44 13.98 -9.07 -6.59
CA ARG A 44 15.01 -9.35 -5.58
C ARG A 44 16.37 -8.83 -6.04
N SER A 45 17.20 -8.43 -5.09
CA SER A 45 18.52 -7.88 -5.39
C SER A 45 19.56 -8.98 -5.60
N THR A 46 20.36 -8.89 -6.66
CA THR A 46 21.47 -9.82 -6.93
C THR A 46 22.83 -9.30 -6.45
N LEU A 47 22.86 -8.31 -5.55
CA LEU A 47 24.10 -7.76 -4.99
C LEU A 47 24.93 -8.82 -4.24
N GLY A 48 24.27 -9.74 -3.52
CA GLY A 48 24.91 -10.84 -2.79
C GLY A 48 25.45 -11.99 -3.66
N ALA A 49 25.15 -12.00 -4.96
CA ALA A 49 25.65 -13.02 -5.90
C ALA A 49 27.01 -12.62 -6.54
N SER A 50 27.64 -11.54 -6.07
CA SER A 50 28.96 -11.13 -6.55
C SER A 50 30.07 -11.97 -5.90
N PRO A 51 31.03 -12.53 -6.67
CA PRO A 51 32.17 -13.24 -6.09
C PRO A 51 32.94 -12.30 -5.15
N GLY A 52 33.10 -12.68 -3.88
CA GLY A 52 33.87 -11.93 -2.89
C GLY A 52 33.06 -11.04 -1.92
N THR A 53 31.74 -10.87 -2.12
CA THR A 53 30.88 -10.09 -1.22
C THR A 53 29.75 -10.96 -0.69
N GLN A 54 29.90 -11.53 0.50
CA GLN A 54 28.80 -12.23 1.19
C GLN A 54 27.88 -11.20 1.86
N VAL A 55 26.93 -10.65 1.10
CA VAL A 55 25.80 -9.94 1.69
C VAL A 55 24.82 -10.99 2.21
N GLN A 56 24.69 -11.11 3.54
CA GLN A 56 23.91 -12.17 4.20
C GLN A 56 22.40 -12.03 4.03
N SER A 57 21.89 -10.89 3.57
CA SER A 57 20.46 -10.62 3.50
C SER A 57 20.06 -10.02 2.14
N GLU A 58 19.17 -10.71 1.44
CA GLU A 58 18.69 -10.30 0.11
C GLU A 58 17.64 -9.18 0.26
N ARG A 59 17.84 -8.06 -0.46
CA ARG A 59 16.85 -6.97 -0.52
C ARG A 59 15.69 -7.38 -1.40
N SER A 60 14.48 -6.98 -1.02
CA SER A 60 13.26 -7.24 -1.79
C SER A 60 12.60 -5.94 -2.24
N MET A 61 11.93 -5.98 -3.39
CA MET A 61 11.19 -4.84 -3.92
C MET A 61 9.89 -5.33 -4.55
N CYS A 62 8.77 -4.71 -4.20
CA CYS A 62 7.46 -4.98 -4.77
C CYS A 62 6.92 -3.71 -5.43
N ALA A 63 6.45 -3.81 -6.67
CA ALA A 63 5.84 -2.70 -7.40
C ALA A 63 4.38 -3.02 -7.70
N LEU A 64 3.47 -2.14 -7.32
CA LEU A 64 2.05 -2.21 -7.62
C LEU A 64 1.67 -1.05 -8.55
N SER A 65 1.23 -1.37 -9.77
CA SER A 65 0.70 -0.41 -10.71
C SER A 65 -0.81 -0.26 -10.51
N MET A 66 -1.25 0.98 -10.30
CA MET A 66 -2.65 1.37 -10.14
C MET A 66 -2.88 2.67 -10.91
N ASN A 67 -3.76 2.61 -11.91
CA ASN A 67 -4.00 3.74 -12.82
C ASN A 67 -2.69 4.23 -13.47
N GLU A 68 -2.33 5.50 -13.28
CA GLU A 68 -1.09 6.12 -13.79
C GLU A 68 0.08 6.04 -12.80
N ASN A 69 -0.12 5.47 -11.62
CA ASN A 69 0.87 5.41 -10.55
C ASN A 69 1.49 4.01 -10.45
N VAL A 70 2.76 3.96 -10.04
CA VAL A 70 3.43 2.75 -9.58
C VAL A 70 3.92 2.98 -8.16
N PHE A 71 3.42 2.19 -7.23
CA PHE A 71 3.79 2.22 -5.82
C PHE A 71 4.82 1.14 -5.54
N VAL A 72 6.00 1.52 -5.07
CA VAL A 72 7.15 0.63 -4.91
C VAL A 72 7.51 0.53 -3.45
N LEU A 73 7.33 -0.67 -2.88
CA LEU A 73 7.81 -1.01 -1.54
C LEU A 73 9.16 -1.70 -1.66
N LEU A 74 10.20 -1.05 -1.16
CA LEU A 74 11.55 -1.59 -1.05
C LEU A 74 11.83 -1.96 0.40
N GLU A 75 12.41 -3.14 0.60
CA GLU A 75 12.88 -3.58 1.90
C GLU A 75 14.35 -3.97 1.88
N ASP A 76 15.12 -3.33 2.76
CA ASP A 76 16.48 -3.70 3.09
C ASP A 76 16.56 -4.26 4.52
N PRO A 77 16.59 -5.60 4.70
CA PRO A 77 16.68 -6.21 6.03
C PRO A 77 17.96 -5.86 6.80
N SER A 78 18.99 -5.30 6.16
CA SER A 78 20.24 -4.88 6.80
C SER A 78 20.21 -3.45 7.35
N ALA A 79 19.21 -2.65 6.96
CA ALA A 79 19.02 -1.30 7.48
C ALA A 79 18.17 -1.31 8.77
N PRO A 80 18.41 -0.38 9.71
CA PRO A 80 17.65 -0.29 10.95
C PRO A 80 16.22 0.18 10.68
N THR A 81 15.29 -0.18 11.57
CA THR A 81 13.96 0.45 11.62
C THR A 81 14.04 1.83 12.26
N ARG A 82 13.00 2.65 12.10
CA ARG A 82 12.93 3.95 12.80
C ARG A 82 12.89 3.76 14.31
N ALA A 83 12.15 2.75 14.77
CA ALA A 83 12.06 2.41 16.18
C ALA A 83 13.44 2.05 16.75
N ASP A 84 14.27 1.32 15.99
CA ASP A 84 15.63 1.00 16.42
C ASP A 84 16.49 2.26 16.58
N VAL A 85 16.43 3.18 15.62
CA VAL A 85 17.23 4.44 15.68
C VAL A 85 16.79 5.31 16.86
N LEU A 86 15.48 5.43 17.10
CA LEU A 86 14.96 6.19 18.24
C LEU A 86 15.30 5.52 19.58
N ALA A 87 15.29 4.20 19.65
CA ALA A 87 15.67 3.46 20.86
C ALA A 87 17.18 3.56 21.16
N MET A 88 18.02 3.72 20.13
CA MET A 88 19.47 3.93 20.27
C MET A 88 19.85 5.40 20.53
N ALA A 89 18.89 6.32 20.49
CA ALA A 89 19.12 7.73 20.73
C ALA A 89 19.47 8.01 22.19
N PRO A 90 20.47 8.85 22.48
CA PRO A 90 20.67 9.41 23.81
C PRO A 90 19.40 10.18 24.26
N PRO A 91 18.95 10.02 25.53
CA PRO A 91 17.71 10.62 26.01
C PRO A 91 17.70 12.16 25.99
N ASP A 92 18.87 12.79 25.91
CA ASP A 92 19.04 14.25 25.93
C ASP A 92 19.05 14.89 24.53
N LEU A 93 19.03 14.09 23.45
CA LEU A 93 19.03 14.60 22.09
C LEU A 93 17.61 14.60 21.51
N ALA A 94 17.22 15.73 20.92
CA ALA A 94 16.00 15.80 20.13
C ALA A 94 16.11 14.84 18.93
N PRO A 95 14.99 14.25 18.45
CA PRO A 95 14.99 13.31 17.32
C PRO A 95 15.71 13.84 16.06
N SER A 96 15.65 15.15 15.83
CA SER A 96 16.27 15.84 14.70
C SER A 96 17.78 15.99 14.78
N GLN A 97 18.37 15.75 15.96
CA GLN A 97 19.81 15.85 16.20
C GLN A 97 20.54 14.51 16.11
N ILE A 98 19.81 13.41 15.94
CA ILE A 98 20.38 12.07 15.83
C ILE A 98 20.91 11.90 14.39
N PRO A 99 22.21 11.59 14.19
CA PRO A 99 22.74 11.26 12.88
C PRO A 99 22.03 10.01 12.34
N GLY A 100 21.10 10.20 11.40
CA GLY A 100 20.32 9.10 10.82
C GLY A 100 21.14 8.20 9.88
N PRO A 101 20.73 6.93 9.69
CA PRO A 101 21.31 6.05 8.67
C PRO A 101 21.12 6.62 7.26
N THR A 102 21.81 6.03 6.28
CA THR A 102 21.67 6.42 4.87
C THR A 102 20.27 6.12 4.32
N HIS A 103 19.60 5.11 4.87
CA HIS A 103 18.21 4.75 4.60
C HIS A 103 17.68 3.85 5.73
N TYR A 104 16.35 3.71 5.80
CA TYR A 104 15.67 2.81 6.72
C TYR A 104 15.32 1.49 6.06
N ARG A 105 14.95 0.52 6.89
CA ARG A 105 14.53 -0.82 6.47
C ARG A 105 13.49 -0.82 5.36
N THR A 106 12.47 0.02 5.47
CA THR A 106 11.36 0.13 4.52
C THR A 106 11.41 1.47 3.82
N THR A 107 11.24 1.46 2.50
CA THR A 107 11.07 2.69 1.72
C THR A 107 9.90 2.50 0.76
N PHE A 108 8.96 3.45 0.74
CA PHE A 108 7.78 3.36 -0.12
C PHE A 108 7.66 4.57 -1.04
N LEU A 109 7.91 4.31 -2.32
CA LEU A 109 8.04 5.32 -3.36
C LEU A 109 6.82 5.33 -4.27
N THR A 110 6.47 6.50 -4.79
CA THR A 110 5.46 6.62 -5.85
C THR A 110 6.14 7.10 -7.13
N LEU A 111 5.98 6.35 -8.22
CA LEU A 111 6.55 6.65 -9.53
C LEU A 111 5.44 6.87 -10.56
N LYS A 112 5.71 7.73 -11.54
CA LYS A 112 4.89 7.95 -12.74
C LYS A 112 5.81 8.11 -13.96
N PRO A 113 5.44 7.65 -15.16
CA PRO A 113 4.25 6.85 -15.51
C PRO A 113 4.45 5.34 -15.25
N PRO A 114 3.46 4.47 -15.53
CA PRO A 114 3.67 3.02 -15.52
C PRO A 114 4.83 2.61 -16.43
N GLY A 115 5.74 1.77 -15.92
CA GLY A 115 6.99 1.41 -16.62
C GLY A 115 8.22 2.25 -16.24
N ALA A 116 8.04 3.35 -15.49
CA ALA A 116 9.14 4.21 -15.05
C ALA A 116 10.16 3.47 -14.17
N LEU A 117 9.70 2.51 -13.34
CA LEU A 117 10.58 1.70 -12.52
C LEU A 117 11.54 0.88 -13.39
N GLU A 118 11.03 0.18 -14.38
CA GLU A 118 11.84 -0.67 -15.27
C GLU A 118 12.84 0.17 -16.08
N GLN A 119 12.41 1.35 -16.54
CA GLN A 119 13.29 2.30 -17.22
C GLN A 119 14.42 2.76 -16.29
N LEU A 120 14.10 3.13 -15.05
CA LEU A 120 15.07 3.54 -14.04
C LEU A 120 16.07 2.41 -13.72
N LEU A 121 15.57 1.20 -13.49
CA LEU A 121 16.41 0.03 -13.22
C LEU A 121 17.34 -0.29 -14.39
N ALA A 122 16.86 -0.17 -15.63
CA ALA A 122 17.66 -0.36 -16.83
C ALA A 122 18.75 0.71 -16.99
N GLN A 123 18.41 1.98 -16.78
CA GLN A 123 19.34 3.11 -16.88
C GLN A 123 20.46 3.03 -15.83
N LEU A 124 20.10 2.70 -14.59
CA LEU A 124 21.06 2.52 -13.50
C LEU A 124 21.86 1.21 -13.62
N ARG A 125 21.53 0.34 -14.58
CA ARG A 125 22.02 -1.05 -14.66
C ARG A 125 21.89 -1.75 -13.31
N ALA A 126 20.78 -1.49 -12.63
CA ALA A 126 20.57 -1.90 -11.27
C ALA A 126 20.41 -3.43 -11.21
N ARG A 127 20.98 -4.04 -10.16
CA ARG A 127 21.01 -5.49 -9.96
C ARG A 127 19.73 -5.99 -9.31
N TRP A 128 18.60 -5.79 -9.98
CA TRP A 128 17.30 -6.30 -9.58
C TRP A 128 16.78 -7.29 -10.59
N VAL A 129 16.37 -8.46 -10.11
CA VAL A 129 15.84 -9.53 -10.96
C VAL A 129 14.41 -9.81 -10.52
N PRO A 130 13.43 -9.90 -11.44
CA PRO A 130 12.09 -10.33 -11.11
C PRO A 130 12.13 -11.68 -10.39
N VAL A 131 11.44 -11.80 -9.26
CA VAL A 131 11.28 -13.06 -8.55
C VAL A 131 10.56 -14.03 -9.49
N ARG A 132 10.87 -15.32 -9.45
CA ARG A 132 10.06 -16.35 -10.12
C ARG A 132 9.16 -16.97 -9.07
N GLN A 133 7.85 -16.91 -9.24
CA GLN A 133 6.94 -17.62 -8.34
C GLN A 133 7.16 -19.12 -8.53
N THR A 134 7.63 -19.79 -7.48
CA THR A 134 7.73 -21.26 -7.44
C THR A 134 6.33 -21.81 -7.18
N ALA A 135 5.58 -22.09 -8.24
CA ALA A 135 4.40 -22.93 -8.11
C ALA A 135 4.86 -24.32 -7.64
N SER A 136 4.51 -24.71 -6.41
CA SER A 136 4.63 -26.09 -5.96
C SER A 136 3.73 -26.94 -6.85
N SER A 137 4.35 -27.88 -7.56
CA SER A 137 3.78 -28.88 -8.47
C SER A 137 3.75 -28.54 -9.97
N THR A 138 4.44 -29.42 -10.70
CA THR A 138 4.32 -29.72 -12.14
C THR A 138 5.11 -28.83 -13.11
N SER A 139 6.16 -29.43 -13.63
CA SER A 139 6.98 -29.02 -14.76
C SER A 139 6.15 -28.74 -16.03
N GLN A 140 5.87 -27.48 -16.34
CA GLN A 140 5.63 -27.05 -17.72
C GLN A 140 6.31 -25.70 -18.00
N ARG A 141 7.02 -25.68 -19.14
CA ARG A 141 7.73 -24.53 -19.71
C ARG A 141 6.73 -23.42 -20.06
N GLY A 142 6.67 -22.39 -19.21
CA GLY A 142 6.09 -21.09 -19.52
C GLY A 142 6.60 -20.09 -18.48
N GLN A 143 7.38 -19.11 -18.91
CA GLN A 143 8.03 -18.13 -18.04
C GLN A 143 7.01 -17.16 -17.44
N ALA A 144 6.30 -17.58 -16.40
CA ALA A 144 5.55 -16.67 -15.55
C ALA A 144 6.53 -16.05 -14.54
N MET A 145 7.03 -14.86 -14.88
CA MET A 145 7.74 -13.98 -13.94
C MET A 145 6.84 -13.71 -12.73
N GLY A 146 7.40 -13.41 -11.56
CA GLY A 146 6.74 -13.17 -10.26
C GLY A 146 5.87 -11.92 -10.28
N GLN A 147 4.88 -11.97 -11.14
CA GLN A 147 3.88 -10.98 -11.41
C GLN A 147 2.53 -11.63 -11.10
N LEU A 148 1.65 -10.85 -10.49
CA LEU A 148 0.25 -11.17 -10.37
C LEU A 148 -0.59 -9.99 -10.83
N ASN A 149 -1.80 -10.28 -11.27
CA ASN A 149 -2.78 -9.28 -11.65
C ASN A 149 -3.97 -9.39 -10.70
N ILE A 150 -4.55 -8.26 -10.35
CA ILE A 150 -5.86 -8.23 -9.68
C ILE A 150 -6.84 -7.71 -10.72
N ASP A 151 -7.86 -8.50 -11.05
CA ASP A 151 -8.90 -8.11 -12.00
C ASP A 151 -10.28 -8.19 -11.35
N GLY A 152 -11.03 -7.11 -11.45
CA GLY A 152 -12.16 -6.86 -10.59
C GLY A 152 -13.09 -5.75 -11.04
N ASN A 153 -14.02 -5.41 -10.15
CA ASN A 153 -15.08 -4.43 -10.35
C ASN A 153 -15.09 -3.43 -9.19
N ILE A 154 -15.51 -2.21 -9.50
CA ILE A 154 -15.74 -1.12 -8.53
C ILE A 154 -17.23 -0.87 -8.46
N PHE A 155 -17.74 -0.74 -7.23
CA PHE A 155 -19.13 -0.41 -6.93
C PHE A 155 -19.19 0.80 -6.01
N ALA A 156 -20.24 1.60 -6.14
CA ALA A 156 -20.63 2.59 -5.15
C ALA A 156 -21.89 2.10 -4.42
N ILE A 157 -21.88 2.14 -3.09
CA ILE A 157 -23.06 1.80 -2.27
C ILE A 157 -23.54 3.10 -1.59
N GLY A 158 -24.75 3.53 -1.94
CA GLY A 158 -25.22 4.87 -1.53
C GLY A 158 -24.31 5.98 -2.05
N ASN A 159 -24.12 7.01 -1.22
CA ASN A 159 -23.23 8.14 -1.52
C ASN A 159 -21.88 8.06 -0.80
N ASP A 160 -21.77 7.10 0.11
CA ASP A 160 -20.74 7.13 1.16
C ASP A 160 -19.75 5.97 1.06
N TRP A 161 -19.96 5.03 0.14
CA TRP A 161 -19.13 3.83 0.05
C TRP A 161 -18.65 3.58 -1.36
N LEU A 162 -17.36 3.27 -1.45
CA LEU A 162 -16.76 2.71 -2.64
C LEU A 162 -16.18 1.34 -2.29
N VAL A 163 -16.63 0.31 -3.00
CA VAL A 163 -16.24 -1.09 -2.79
C VAL A 163 -15.55 -1.61 -4.03
N ARG A 164 -14.31 -2.07 -3.90
CA ARG A 164 -13.53 -2.70 -4.96
C ARG A 164 -13.39 -4.19 -4.67
N VAL A 165 -13.65 -5.03 -5.65
CA VAL A 165 -13.62 -6.48 -5.49
C VAL A 165 -12.91 -7.09 -6.69
N GLY A 166 -11.89 -7.91 -6.47
CA GLY A 166 -11.09 -8.47 -7.56
C GLY A 166 -10.50 -9.84 -7.25
N ASN A 167 -10.31 -10.62 -8.30
CA ASN A 167 -9.63 -11.91 -8.26
C ASN A 167 -8.11 -11.69 -8.27
N VAL A 168 -7.38 -12.41 -7.41
CA VAL A 168 -5.92 -12.43 -7.43
C VAL A 168 -5.48 -13.51 -8.42
N ILE A 169 -4.89 -13.12 -9.54
CA ILE A 169 -4.54 -14.00 -10.65
C ILE A 169 -3.01 -14.06 -10.77
N LEU A 170 -2.42 -15.24 -10.58
CA LEU A 170 -0.99 -15.45 -10.78
C LEU A 170 -0.63 -15.39 -12.27
N ALA A 171 0.63 -15.14 -12.62
CA ALA A 171 1.07 -15.07 -14.01
C ALA A 171 0.81 -16.36 -14.84
N GLY A 172 0.54 -17.50 -14.20
CA GLY A 172 0.07 -18.73 -14.86
C GLY A 172 -1.44 -18.82 -15.11
N GLY A 173 -2.21 -17.77 -14.80
CA GLY A 173 -3.68 -17.74 -14.93
C GLY A 173 -4.43 -18.38 -13.75
N ALA A 174 -3.72 -18.99 -12.80
CA ALA A 174 -4.33 -19.56 -11.61
C ALA A 174 -4.89 -18.46 -10.69
N VAL A 175 -6.16 -18.62 -10.30
CA VAL A 175 -6.82 -17.71 -9.34
C VAL A 175 -6.46 -18.15 -7.91
N LYS A 176 -5.79 -17.27 -7.16
CA LYS A 176 -5.42 -17.47 -5.76
C LYS A 176 -6.37 -16.67 -4.86
N GLY A 177 -7.67 -16.87 -5.01
CA GLY A 177 -8.72 -16.22 -4.23
C GLY A 177 -8.99 -14.76 -4.64
N MET A 178 -9.58 -13.99 -3.72
CA MET A 178 -10.05 -12.61 -3.97
C MET A 178 -9.58 -11.59 -2.93
N LEU A 179 -9.59 -10.32 -3.35
CA LEU A 179 -9.43 -9.14 -2.51
C LEU A 179 -10.71 -8.29 -2.57
N LEU A 180 -11.10 -7.75 -1.42
CA LEU A 180 -12.21 -6.83 -1.25
C LEU A 180 -11.70 -5.62 -0.50
N GLU A 181 -11.84 -4.44 -1.06
CA GLU A 181 -11.51 -3.17 -0.42
C GLU A 181 -12.78 -2.35 -0.26
N ALA A 182 -13.01 -1.82 0.94
CA ALA A 182 -14.08 -0.89 1.21
C ALA A 182 -13.50 0.45 1.67
N GLU A 183 -13.99 1.52 1.08
CA GLU A 183 -13.59 2.90 1.33
C GLU A 183 -14.83 3.72 1.68
N TYR A 184 -14.77 4.44 2.80
CA TYR A 184 -15.82 5.36 3.24
C TYR A 184 -15.56 6.80 2.75
N LEU A 185 -16.59 7.44 2.20
CA LEU A 185 -16.67 8.81 1.69
C LEU A 185 -17.85 9.51 2.44
N PRO A 186 -17.87 10.81 2.74
CA PRO A 186 -16.86 11.84 2.50
C PRO A 186 -15.75 11.84 3.56
N LEU A 187 -14.68 12.59 3.27
CA LEU A 187 -13.46 12.70 4.08
C LEU A 187 -13.57 13.79 5.17
N PRO A 188 -14.21 13.54 6.33
CA PRO A 188 -13.69 14.05 7.58
C PRO A 188 -13.17 12.89 8.43
N VAL A 189 -12.05 13.16 9.09
CA VAL A 189 -11.24 12.28 9.94
C VAL A 189 -12.06 11.25 10.74
N LEU A 190 -12.28 10.06 10.17
CA LEU A 190 -12.69 8.90 10.96
C LEU A 190 -11.42 8.31 11.58
N HIS A 191 -11.24 8.53 12.88
CA HIS A 191 -10.23 7.84 13.66
C HIS A 191 -10.64 6.37 13.81
N SER A 192 -9.72 5.41 13.64
CA SER A 192 -9.95 4.09 14.22
C SER A 192 -10.11 4.26 15.73
N GLN A 193 -11.25 3.81 16.27
CA GLN A 193 -11.45 3.86 17.73
C GLN A 193 -10.53 2.88 18.47
N THR A 194 -9.89 1.96 17.74
CA THR A 194 -8.98 0.95 18.25
C THR A 194 -7.54 1.23 17.82
N SER A 195 -6.58 0.91 18.69
CA SER A 195 -5.12 1.00 18.45
C SER A 195 -4.64 0.16 17.26
N ASP A 196 -5.44 -0.83 16.87
CA ASP A 196 -5.07 -1.84 15.87
C ASP A 196 -5.48 -1.43 14.44
N GLY A 197 -6.03 -0.22 14.28
CA GLY A 197 -6.45 0.31 12.96
C GLY A 197 -7.73 -0.35 12.41
N THR A 198 -8.45 -1.15 13.21
CA THR A 198 -9.72 -1.78 12.83
C THR A 198 -10.89 -0.81 13.04
N SER A 199 -11.78 -0.66 12.06
CA SER A 199 -13.09 -0.03 12.31
C SER A 199 -14.15 -1.11 12.26
N GLU A 200 -14.99 -1.15 13.29
CA GLU A 200 -16.18 -2.00 13.32
C GLU A 200 -17.08 -1.71 12.12
N LEU A 201 -17.17 -0.45 11.69
CA LEU A 201 -17.99 -0.06 10.53
C LEU A 201 -17.51 -0.76 9.25
N LEU A 202 -16.20 -0.75 8.98
CA LEU A 202 -15.64 -1.45 7.82
C LEU A 202 -15.74 -2.95 7.95
N SER A 203 -15.46 -3.49 9.14
CA SER A 203 -15.54 -4.92 9.36
C SER A 203 -16.97 -5.42 9.12
N ASN A 204 -17.96 -4.70 9.62
CA ASN A 204 -19.38 -5.00 9.43
C ASN A 204 -19.77 -4.91 7.96
N LEU A 205 -19.34 -3.86 7.24
CA LEU A 205 -19.62 -3.74 5.81
C LEU A 205 -18.95 -4.86 5.00
N LEU A 206 -17.65 -5.09 5.18
CA LEU A 206 -16.90 -6.14 4.48
C LEU A 206 -17.52 -7.52 4.72
N THR A 207 -17.94 -7.79 5.96
CA THR A 207 -18.63 -9.05 6.33
C THR A 207 -20.00 -9.14 5.66
N SER A 208 -20.75 -8.04 5.55
CA SER A 208 -22.06 -8.02 4.89
C SER A 208 -22.00 -8.16 3.37
N VAL A 209 -20.88 -7.72 2.76
CA VAL A 209 -20.64 -7.82 1.31
C VAL A 209 -20.19 -9.24 0.92
N LEU A 210 -19.50 -9.94 1.83
CA LEU A 210 -19.11 -11.31 1.61
C LEU A 210 -20.36 -12.23 1.61
N PRO A 211 -20.52 -13.11 0.62
CA PRO A 211 -21.64 -14.04 0.59
C PRO A 211 -21.53 -15.02 1.77
N ASN A 212 -22.66 -15.35 2.40
CA ASN A 212 -22.72 -16.28 3.53
C ASN A 212 -22.44 -17.73 3.07
N ILE A 213 -21.17 -18.07 2.92
CA ILE A 213 -20.68 -19.38 2.49
C ILE A 213 -20.01 -20.06 3.68
N ARG A 214 -20.47 -21.27 4.01
CA ARG A 214 -20.08 -22.00 5.23
C ARG A 214 -18.58 -22.25 5.38
N ASP A 215 -17.84 -22.35 4.27
CA ASP A 215 -16.40 -22.64 4.27
C ASP A 215 -15.54 -21.45 3.82
N ALA A 216 -16.07 -20.22 3.80
CA ALA A 216 -15.31 -19.05 3.37
C ALA A 216 -14.20 -18.69 4.38
N LYS A 217 -12.94 -18.79 3.94
CA LYS A 217 -11.76 -18.34 4.70
C LYS A 217 -11.49 -16.88 4.37
N THR A 218 -12.01 -15.99 5.20
CA THR A 218 -11.89 -14.55 5.06
C THR A 218 -10.99 -13.98 6.15
N VAL A 219 -10.08 -13.08 5.78
CA VAL A 219 -9.14 -12.44 6.69
C VAL A 219 -9.24 -10.94 6.50
N ALA A 220 -9.55 -10.21 7.57
CA ALA A 220 -9.45 -8.76 7.57
C ALA A 220 -7.98 -8.37 7.64
N VAL A 221 -7.56 -7.45 6.76
CA VAL A 221 -6.21 -6.90 6.72
C VAL A 221 -6.28 -5.50 7.30
N THR A 222 -5.64 -5.31 8.43
CA THR A 222 -5.46 -4.00 9.05
C THR A 222 -3.99 -3.66 9.16
N ILE A 223 -3.71 -2.35 9.15
CA ILE A 223 -2.38 -1.79 9.32
C ILE A 223 -2.52 -0.75 10.41
N SER A 224 -1.66 -0.82 11.43
CA SER A 224 -1.63 0.19 12.47
C SER A 224 -1.10 1.50 11.90
N ASP A 225 -1.58 2.63 12.41
CA ASP A 225 -1.12 3.94 11.92
C ASP A 225 0.40 4.11 12.16
N SER A 226 0.97 3.48 13.19
CA SER A 226 2.42 3.46 13.43
C SER A 226 3.23 2.78 12.30
N GLN A 227 2.75 1.67 11.76
CA GLN A 227 3.38 1.00 10.61
C GLN A 227 3.29 1.86 9.36
N TRP A 228 2.18 2.59 9.21
CA TRP A 228 1.98 3.48 8.08
C TRP A 228 2.86 4.74 8.17
N GLU A 229 3.00 5.32 9.36
CA GLU A 229 3.88 6.46 9.61
C GLU A 229 5.36 6.14 9.38
N GLU A 230 5.80 4.93 9.72
CA GLU A 230 7.17 4.47 9.42
C GLU A 230 7.45 4.47 7.91
N VAL A 231 6.43 4.15 7.11
CA VAL A 231 6.54 3.99 5.66
C VAL A 231 6.39 5.30 4.90
N LEU A 232 5.59 6.23 5.44
CA LEU A 232 5.44 7.59 4.91
C LEU A 232 6.64 8.48 5.17
N TRP A 233 7.59 8.05 6.00
CA TRP A 233 8.66 8.92 6.43
C TRP A 233 9.65 9.21 5.29
N ASP A 234 9.69 10.47 4.88
CA ASP A 234 10.66 11.01 3.94
C ASP A 234 11.56 12.01 4.66
N ARG A 235 12.86 11.69 4.72
CA ARG A 235 13.89 12.53 5.32
C ARG A 235 13.92 13.92 4.71
N GLU A 236 13.72 14.04 3.40
CA GLU A 236 13.73 15.34 2.72
C GLU A 236 12.50 16.19 3.05
N GLU A 237 11.39 15.56 3.46
CA GLU A 237 10.20 16.26 3.90
C GLU A 237 10.30 16.71 5.37
N GLU A 238 10.96 15.94 6.23
CA GLU A 238 11.22 16.37 7.61
C GLU A 238 12.21 17.55 7.64
N GLU A 239 13.30 17.47 6.87
CA GLU A 239 14.25 18.57 6.71
C GLU A 239 13.58 19.81 6.06
N ARG A 240 12.59 19.64 5.18
CA ARG A 240 11.77 20.74 4.66
C ARG A 240 10.78 21.27 5.69
N GLY A 241 10.09 20.41 6.42
CA GLY A 241 9.14 20.79 7.45
C GLY A 241 9.78 21.54 8.61
N GLU A 242 11.01 21.17 8.99
CA GLU A 242 11.79 21.93 9.97
C GLU A 242 12.27 23.27 9.44
N LYS A 243 12.64 23.36 8.16
CA LYS A 243 12.93 24.65 7.51
C LYS A 243 11.68 25.53 7.46
N THR A 244 10.52 24.97 7.11
CA THR A 244 9.24 25.70 7.10
C THR A 244 8.83 26.14 8.50
N LYS A 245 8.96 25.28 9.52
CA LYS A 245 8.70 25.65 10.92
C LYS A 245 9.64 26.75 11.42
N ARG A 246 10.93 26.70 11.07
CA ARG A 246 11.87 27.79 11.37
C ARG A 246 11.49 29.09 10.65
N ILE A 247 11.05 29.01 9.40
CA ILE A 247 10.59 30.18 8.64
C ILE A 247 9.28 30.71 9.25
N GLU A 248 8.34 29.86 9.65
CA GLU A 248 7.11 30.27 10.33
C GLU A 248 7.40 30.92 11.69
N GLU A 249 8.29 30.33 12.49
CA GLU A 249 8.77 30.91 13.77
C GLU A 249 9.47 32.26 13.56
N GLU A 250 10.21 32.45 12.46
CA GLU A 250 10.82 33.74 12.09
C GLU A 250 9.79 34.75 11.52
N VAL A 251 8.70 34.29 10.90
CA VAL A 251 7.64 35.14 10.32
C VAL A 251 6.59 35.55 11.36
N PHE A 252 6.43 34.81 12.45
CA PHE A 252 5.53 35.17 13.55
C PHE A 252 5.96 36.44 14.32
N ASP A 253 7.16 36.97 14.09
CA ASP A 253 7.60 38.28 14.58
C ASP A 253 7.08 39.46 13.72
N ASP A 254 6.47 39.20 12.55
CA ASP A 254 5.97 40.24 11.64
C ASP A 254 4.44 40.12 11.43
N ILE A 255 3.71 40.39 12.52
CA ILE A 255 2.24 40.32 12.61
C ILE A 255 1.62 41.55 11.92
N TYR A 256 1.58 41.63 10.59
CA TYR A 256 0.65 42.51 9.86
C TYR A 256 0.32 42.05 8.42
N VAL A 257 -0.99 41.79 8.16
CA VAL A 257 -1.74 41.77 6.86
C VAL A 257 -1.71 40.43 6.08
N SER A 258 -2.78 39.85 5.49
CA SER A 258 -4.15 40.28 5.09
C SER A 258 -5.18 39.12 5.13
N ASN A 259 -6.44 39.47 5.39
CA ASN A 259 -7.62 38.63 5.13
C ASN A 259 -7.94 38.54 3.63
N GLU A 260 -7.18 37.76 2.86
CA GLU A 260 -7.61 37.31 1.54
C GLU A 260 -7.91 35.81 1.57
N GLN A 261 -9.13 35.49 1.12
CA GLN A 261 -9.73 34.17 1.03
C GLN A 261 -8.71 33.05 0.83
N VAL A 262 -8.52 32.27 1.89
CA VAL A 262 -7.87 30.96 1.82
C VAL A 262 -8.75 30.09 0.92
N ARG A 263 -8.42 30.09 -0.38
CA ARG A 263 -8.84 29.03 -1.30
C ARG A 263 -8.41 27.72 -0.67
N ASP A 264 -9.24 26.68 -0.80
CA ASP A 264 -8.97 25.31 -0.38
C ASP A 264 -7.58 24.84 -0.86
N VAL A 265 -6.54 25.11 -0.07
CA VAL A 265 -5.22 24.52 -0.28
C VAL A 265 -5.37 23.12 0.29
N PRO A 266 -5.22 22.05 -0.51
CA PRO A 266 -5.28 20.69 0.02
C PRO A 266 -4.26 20.57 1.14
N VAL A 267 -4.73 20.32 2.36
CA VAL A 267 -3.86 20.16 3.52
C VAL A 267 -3.15 18.83 3.35
N LYS A 268 -1.84 18.79 3.60
CA LYS A 268 -1.07 17.55 3.64
C LYS A 268 -1.72 16.63 4.69
N GLY A 269 -2.31 15.52 4.24
CA GLY A 269 -3.13 14.66 5.09
C GLY A 269 -4.65 14.72 4.82
N ASP A 270 -5.10 15.37 3.73
CA ASP A 270 -6.50 15.32 3.28
C ASP A 270 -6.87 14.04 2.50
N TRP A 271 -5.91 13.15 2.22
CA TRP A 271 -6.14 11.81 1.61
C TRP A 271 -6.99 11.82 0.33
N VAL A 272 -6.76 12.81 -0.53
CA VAL A 272 -7.38 12.88 -1.85
C VAL A 272 -6.37 12.45 -2.92
N GLY A 273 -6.81 11.70 -3.92
CA GLY A 273 -5.99 11.34 -5.09
C GLY A 273 -4.88 10.35 -4.76
N VAL A 274 -3.62 10.77 -4.96
CA VAL A 274 -2.45 9.86 -4.94
C VAL A 274 -2.17 9.27 -3.56
N ASP A 275 -2.35 10.03 -2.47
CA ASP A 275 -2.07 9.54 -1.12
C ASP A 275 -3.07 8.45 -0.68
N ARG A 276 -4.31 8.54 -1.15
CA ARG A 276 -5.30 7.48 -0.98
C ARG A 276 -4.86 6.20 -1.69
N ASP A 277 -4.49 6.33 -2.96
CA ASP A 277 -4.03 5.20 -3.78
C ASP A 277 -2.74 4.60 -3.19
N ARG A 278 -1.89 5.42 -2.56
CA ARG A 278 -0.67 5.01 -1.83
C ARG A 278 -1.00 4.08 -0.66
N ARG A 279 -1.97 4.43 0.21
CA ARG A 279 -2.41 3.57 1.33
C ARG A 279 -3.04 2.27 0.85
N SER A 280 -3.91 2.36 -0.15
CA SER A 280 -4.53 1.20 -0.79
C SER A 280 -3.46 0.23 -1.32
N ALA A 281 -2.48 0.75 -2.05
CA ALA A 281 -1.38 -0.05 -2.57
C ALA A 281 -0.56 -0.72 -1.46
N PHE A 282 -0.26 0.00 -0.38
CA PHE A 282 0.47 -0.55 0.75
C PHE A 282 -0.29 -1.68 1.46
N LEU A 283 -1.60 -1.51 1.70
CA LEU A 283 -2.47 -2.54 2.26
C LEU A 283 -2.48 -3.81 1.39
N ILE A 284 -2.60 -3.63 0.08
CA ILE A 284 -2.63 -4.75 -0.87
C ILE A 284 -1.30 -5.49 -0.90
N ILE A 285 -0.17 -4.76 -0.99
CA ILE A 285 1.17 -5.36 -0.97
C ILE A 285 1.38 -6.12 0.34
N GLY A 286 1.06 -5.51 1.48
CA GLY A 286 1.18 -6.13 2.81
C GLY A 286 0.37 -7.42 2.93
N ALA A 287 -0.89 -7.40 2.50
CA ALA A 287 -1.77 -8.56 2.50
C ALA A 287 -1.17 -9.73 1.70
N LEU A 288 -0.78 -9.47 0.46
CA LEU A 288 -0.26 -10.49 -0.45
C LEU A 288 1.09 -11.04 0.02
N LYS A 289 1.91 -10.21 0.65
CA LYS A 289 3.20 -10.61 1.24
C LYS A 289 3.03 -11.47 2.48
N SER A 290 2.08 -11.14 3.37
CA SER A 290 1.80 -11.94 4.57
C SER A 290 1.37 -13.39 4.26
N GLU A 291 0.76 -13.60 3.10
CA GLU A 291 0.36 -14.92 2.59
C GLU A 291 1.49 -15.63 1.80
N GLY A 292 2.65 -14.99 1.63
CA GLY A 292 3.75 -15.53 0.82
C GLY A 292 3.38 -15.69 -0.66
N ILE A 293 2.50 -14.84 -1.18
CA ILE A 293 2.19 -14.78 -2.62
C ILE A 293 3.27 -14.00 -3.38
N LEU A 294 3.84 -12.99 -2.74
CA LEU A 294 4.84 -12.07 -3.30
C LEU A 294 6.28 -12.49 -3.00
#